data_AF-A0A8H5EXN2-F1
#
_entry.id   AF-A0A8H5EXN2-F1
#
_cell.length_a   1.000
_cell.length_b   1.000
_cell.length_c   1.000
_cell.angle_alpha   90.00
_cell.angle_beta   90.00
_cell.angle_gamma   90.00
#
_symmetry.space_group_name_H-M   'P 1'
#
loop_
_entity.id
_entity.type
_entity.pdbx_description
1 polymer ?
#
loop_
_entity_poly.entity_id
_entity_poly.type
_entity_poly.pdbx_seq_one_letter_code
_entity_poly.pdbx_strand_id
1 'polypeptide(L)'
;MSSCRRLAACALVFLSYALFAASQSQTLPSSWPQDYPNKPAGPYGPAWQKYFQVTAKLPNVTFPIARSFAGNIPVNRAGHPNNTLFFVGFEKSQGSLTVPLAPANNAPWGIWLNGGPGSSSLAGLLFENGPISIKGDYSAGPNPYSWNKLADYFWIDQPVGVGFATADTTGYVVDEDQVGKDFMGFLSNLVKVFPSLATRPLHLTGESYAGQYIPYILKAYFDMPNPPVKIAKIAMGNGAYTSEQVFELLPALSVLETYPQIIGYDTQVYNYFKEQTHLCGFDVNLTYPQNGVIPDIPMQFPTERDFGFFMKERRMMSKSFLKELRRRSDAMSPAVAAAMMKRENVDAREEKRQMYKRDLSGRANGTIDPWYGCFLLDMFIDYALNFTFPWSLTDQPGFSFNVYNIPDALNPKVAQDASVWLNDPRTRAALHAPTVKDWEMNFDFTFGENGSNDPSPPAINIFNALAANATAKNIGIVMYSGNDDSLIPHRGTELAIQNTTFGGIQGFTRKPATPWYNDASKLAGVVHQERGWTYVLFLNSGHLVPLDAPLSAFTFLREFVLGSNKTGLVTKIMNQVVVLGGEVASLTGIIPGPDPIYYGNGATQSSFVFPKATRTAWNAFLAKQTAPPKKFLKS
;
A
#
# COMPACT_ATOMS: atom_id res chain seq x y z
N MET A 1 -19.91 -67.92 -15.15
CA MET A 1 -20.10 -66.96 -14.04
C MET A 1 -18.88 -66.04 -14.04
N SER A 2 -18.93 -65.01 -14.90
CA SER A 2 -18.96 -63.56 -14.59
C SER A 2 -17.61 -63.03 -14.12
N SER A 3 -16.96 -62.04 -14.74
CA SER A 3 -17.36 -61.04 -15.72
C SER A 3 -16.09 -60.36 -16.25
N CYS A 4 -15.93 -60.21 -17.57
CA CYS A 4 -15.00 -59.22 -18.13
C CYS A 4 -15.42 -58.90 -19.57
N ARG A 5 -16.09 -57.76 -19.77
CA ARG A 5 -16.37 -57.20 -21.10
C ARG A 5 -15.24 -56.23 -21.46
N ARG A 6 -14.49 -56.60 -22.50
CA ARG A 6 -13.67 -55.69 -23.32
C ARG A 6 -14.36 -55.51 -24.68
N LEU A 7 -14.05 -54.39 -25.32
CA LEU A 7 -14.21 -54.05 -26.75
C LEU A 7 -15.57 -53.45 -27.17
N ALA A 8 -15.64 -52.12 -27.14
CA ALA A 8 -16.00 -51.30 -28.31
C ALA A 8 -15.79 -49.80 -27.98
N ALA A 9 -15.03 -49.12 -28.85
CA ALA A 9 -14.93 -47.66 -29.09
C ALA A 9 -13.49 -47.09 -29.08
N CYS A 10 -12.64 -47.61 -29.96
CA CYS A 10 -11.53 -46.85 -30.53
C CYS A 10 -12.06 -46.05 -31.72
N ALA A 11 -12.27 -44.73 -31.55
CA ALA A 11 -12.23 -43.70 -32.61
C ALA A 11 -12.73 -42.33 -32.10
N LEU A 12 -12.13 -41.75 -31.05
CA LEU A 12 -12.46 -40.35 -30.65
C LEU A 12 -11.42 -39.63 -29.76
N VAL A 13 -10.15 -40.07 -29.70
CA VAL A 13 -9.15 -39.47 -28.80
C VAL A 13 -7.96 -38.81 -29.51
N PHE A 14 -7.95 -38.76 -30.85
CA PHE A 14 -6.91 -38.05 -31.62
C PHE A 14 -7.33 -36.66 -32.11
N LEU A 15 -8.16 -35.94 -31.33
CA LEU A 15 -8.58 -34.56 -31.64
C LEU A 15 -8.61 -33.63 -30.42
N SER A 16 -7.72 -33.85 -29.46
CA SER A 16 -7.53 -32.93 -28.31
C SER A 16 -6.06 -32.54 -28.05
N TYR A 17 -5.11 -33.04 -28.85
CA TYR A 17 -3.71 -32.64 -28.82
C TYR A 17 -3.32 -31.79 -30.04
N ALA A 18 -4.06 -30.70 -30.25
CA ALA A 18 -3.70 -29.63 -31.21
C ALA A 18 -4.38 -28.29 -30.87
N LEU A 19 -4.67 -28.03 -29.59
CA LEU A 19 -5.16 -26.71 -29.12
C LEU A 19 -4.23 -26.04 -28.08
N PHE A 20 -3.11 -26.67 -27.74
CA PHE A 20 -2.06 -26.07 -26.92
C PHE A 20 -0.89 -25.60 -27.80
N ALA A 21 -1.14 -24.55 -28.60
CA ALA A 21 -0.14 -23.60 -29.11
C ALA A 21 -0.82 -22.57 -30.02
N ALA A 22 -1.94 -22.00 -29.58
CA ALA A 22 -2.30 -20.65 -29.99
C ALA A 22 -2.06 -19.80 -28.75
N SER A 23 -0.86 -19.23 -28.64
CA SER A 23 -0.70 -17.96 -27.92
C SER A 23 -1.64 -16.97 -28.61
N GLN A 24 -2.90 -16.91 -28.18
CA GLN A 24 -3.69 -15.72 -28.46
C GLN A 24 -2.92 -14.61 -27.77
N SER A 25 -2.22 -13.80 -28.58
CA SER A 25 -1.80 -12.46 -28.21
C SER A 25 -2.99 -11.83 -27.50
N GLN A 26 -2.94 -11.73 -26.17
CA GLN A 26 -4.05 -11.17 -25.41
C GLN A 26 -4.11 -9.69 -25.80
N THR A 27 -5.04 -9.35 -26.69
CA THR A 27 -5.21 -7.98 -27.15
C THR A 27 -5.56 -7.15 -25.92
N LEU A 28 -4.70 -6.20 -25.56
CA LEU A 28 -4.92 -5.34 -24.40
C LEU A 28 -6.28 -4.64 -24.53
N PRO A 29 -7.02 -4.46 -23.42
CA PRO A 29 -8.37 -3.90 -23.50
C PRO A 29 -8.34 -2.48 -24.08
N SER A 30 -9.40 -2.09 -24.79
CA SER A 30 -9.63 -0.70 -25.19
C SER A 30 -10.82 -0.15 -24.41
N SER A 31 -10.79 1.13 -24.11
CA SER A 31 -11.93 1.84 -23.50
C SER A 31 -12.40 3.02 -24.35
N TRP A 32 -12.21 2.94 -25.67
CA TRP A 32 -12.65 3.93 -26.64
C TRP A 32 -13.86 3.47 -27.49
N PRO A 33 -14.78 4.38 -27.88
CA PRO A 33 -14.94 5.76 -27.41
C PRO A 33 -15.71 5.91 -26.11
N GLN A 34 -15.31 6.90 -25.30
CA GLN A 34 -16.01 7.25 -24.07
C GLN A 34 -16.19 8.76 -23.99
N ASP A 35 -17.41 9.21 -24.30
CA ASP A 35 -17.89 10.55 -23.99
C ASP A 35 -19.17 10.42 -23.17
N TYR A 36 -19.23 11.09 -22.02
CA TYR A 36 -20.47 11.15 -21.26
C TYR A 36 -21.44 12.13 -21.94
N PRO A 37 -22.76 11.90 -21.92
CA PRO A 37 -23.73 12.75 -22.61
C PRO A 37 -23.58 14.24 -22.28
N ASN A 38 -23.81 15.09 -23.29
CA ASN A 38 -23.74 16.56 -23.18
C ASN A 38 -22.33 17.13 -22.93
N LYS A 39 -21.28 16.41 -23.33
CA LYS A 39 -19.90 16.92 -23.34
C LYS A 39 -19.81 18.26 -24.09
N PRO A 40 -19.29 19.33 -23.45
CA PRO A 40 -19.09 20.61 -24.13
C PRO A 40 -18.15 20.52 -25.33
N ALA A 41 -18.40 21.34 -26.34
CA ALA A 41 -17.46 21.54 -27.44
C ALA A 41 -16.40 22.59 -27.06
N GLY A 42 -15.20 22.47 -27.64
CA GLY A 42 -14.11 23.44 -27.46
C GLY A 42 -13.15 23.11 -26.32
N PRO A 43 -12.22 24.02 -25.99
CA PRO A 43 -11.18 23.78 -25.00
C PRO A 43 -11.73 23.72 -23.56
N TYR A 44 -11.01 23.05 -22.66
CA TYR A 44 -11.31 23.07 -21.23
C TYR A 44 -11.28 24.50 -20.66
N GLY A 45 -12.21 24.78 -19.76
CA GLY A 45 -12.41 26.07 -19.12
C GLY A 45 -13.48 25.99 -18.03
N PRO A 46 -13.78 27.08 -17.31
CA PRO A 46 -14.79 27.10 -16.24
C PRO A 46 -16.18 26.64 -16.66
N ALA A 47 -16.55 26.79 -17.94
CA ALA A 47 -17.83 26.28 -18.46
C ALA A 47 -17.99 24.75 -18.31
N TRP A 48 -16.88 24.00 -18.24
CA TRP A 48 -16.88 22.56 -18.03
C TRP A 48 -17.23 22.14 -16.60
N GLN A 49 -17.20 23.06 -15.63
CA GLN A 49 -17.56 22.76 -14.24
C GLN A 49 -18.99 22.23 -14.13
N LYS A 50 -19.92 22.77 -14.93
CA LYS A 50 -21.31 22.28 -14.98
C LYS A 50 -21.40 20.85 -15.52
N TYR A 51 -20.57 20.52 -16.51
CA TYR A 51 -20.52 19.17 -17.09
C TYR A 51 -19.98 18.15 -16.09
N PHE A 52 -18.96 18.50 -15.31
CA PHE A 52 -18.38 17.59 -14.32
C PHE A 52 -19.13 17.54 -12.99
N GLN A 53 -20.02 18.50 -12.69
CA GLN A 53 -20.70 18.55 -11.40
C GLN A 53 -21.64 17.35 -11.23
N VAL A 54 -21.48 16.62 -10.12
CA VAL A 54 -22.38 15.54 -9.73
C VAL A 54 -23.66 16.16 -9.16
N THR A 55 -24.73 16.16 -9.96
CA THR A 55 -26.04 16.72 -9.56
C THR A 55 -27.07 15.65 -9.23
N ALA A 56 -26.88 14.42 -9.72
CA ALA A 56 -27.76 13.30 -9.41
C ALA A 56 -27.49 12.78 -7.99
N LYS A 57 -28.53 12.27 -7.34
CA LYS A 57 -28.38 11.59 -6.05
C LYS A 57 -27.66 10.26 -6.27
N LEU A 58 -26.62 10.02 -5.48
CA LEU A 58 -25.93 8.73 -5.47
C LEU A 58 -26.81 7.66 -4.80
N PRO A 59 -26.95 6.45 -5.38
CA PRO A 59 -27.73 5.37 -4.78
C PRO A 59 -27.30 5.05 -3.35
N ASN A 60 -28.28 4.82 -2.48
CA ASN A 60 -28.11 4.49 -1.05
C ASN A 60 -27.37 5.54 -0.19
N VAL A 61 -26.99 6.69 -0.74
CA VAL A 61 -26.44 7.82 0.03
C VAL A 61 -27.59 8.69 0.52
N THR A 62 -28.07 8.40 1.73
CA THR A 62 -29.23 9.08 2.36
C THR A 62 -28.84 10.25 3.28
N PHE A 63 -27.54 10.52 3.39
CA PHE A 63 -26.95 11.56 4.23
C PHE A 63 -26.40 12.71 3.37
N PRO A 64 -26.28 13.93 3.93
CA PRO A 64 -25.71 15.05 3.19
C PRO A 64 -24.24 14.80 2.87
N ILE A 65 -23.87 15.05 1.61
CA ILE A 65 -22.48 15.06 1.14
C ILE A 65 -22.17 16.44 0.55
N ALA A 66 -20.90 16.83 0.61
CA ALA A 66 -20.46 18.09 0.01
C ALA A 66 -20.67 18.06 -1.52
N ARG A 67 -20.79 19.25 -2.12
CA ARG A 67 -20.83 19.39 -3.58
C ARG A 67 -19.58 18.74 -4.18
N SER A 68 -19.79 17.97 -5.25
CA SER A 68 -18.75 17.17 -5.87
C SER A 68 -18.77 17.24 -7.39
N PHE A 69 -17.65 16.81 -7.98
CA PHE A 69 -17.40 16.79 -9.41
C PHE A 69 -16.72 15.48 -9.77
N ALA A 70 -17.09 14.87 -10.89
CA ALA A 70 -16.51 13.63 -11.34
C ALA A 70 -16.52 13.50 -12.86
N GLY A 71 -15.56 12.75 -13.38
CA GLY A 71 -15.46 12.41 -14.80
C GLY A 71 -14.03 12.17 -15.27
N ASN A 72 -13.90 11.89 -16.56
CA ASN A 72 -12.62 11.65 -17.23
C ASN A 72 -12.02 12.94 -17.80
N ILE A 73 -10.71 13.13 -17.61
CA ILE A 73 -9.93 14.21 -18.23
C ILE A 73 -8.72 13.61 -18.96
N PRO A 74 -8.49 13.97 -20.25
CA PRO A 74 -7.35 13.50 -21.02
C PRO A 74 -6.00 13.89 -20.44
N VAL A 75 -5.04 12.98 -20.62
CA VAL A 75 -3.64 13.15 -20.19
C VAL A 75 -2.77 13.89 -21.21
N ASN A 76 -3.35 14.36 -22.33
CA ASN A 76 -2.64 15.03 -23.43
C ASN A 76 -1.50 14.22 -24.07
N ARG A 77 -1.60 12.89 -24.08
CA ARG A 77 -0.61 12.03 -24.75
C ARG A 77 -0.85 12.03 -26.26
N ALA A 78 0.19 12.41 -27.02
CA ALA A 78 0.11 12.48 -28.49
C ALA A 78 -0.26 11.11 -29.09
N GLY A 79 -1.21 11.10 -30.03
CA GLY A 79 -1.69 9.86 -30.65
C GLY A 79 -2.65 9.02 -29.79
N HIS A 80 -2.87 9.39 -28.53
CA HIS A 80 -3.73 8.65 -27.60
C HIS A 80 -4.80 9.57 -26.96
N PRO A 81 -5.78 10.07 -27.73
CA PRO A 81 -6.81 10.97 -27.23
C PRO A 81 -7.71 10.35 -26.15
N ASN A 82 -7.65 9.03 -25.99
CA ASN A 82 -8.58 8.24 -25.18
C ASN A 82 -7.96 7.84 -23.84
N ASN A 83 -6.69 8.20 -23.67
CA ASN A 83 -5.99 8.10 -22.41
C ASN A 83 -6.48 9.22 -21.50
N THR A 84 -7.23 8.83 -20.47
CA THR A 84 -7.76 9.77 -19.48
C THR A 84 -7.55 9.21 -18.08
N LEU A 85 -7.45 10.11 -17.10
CA LEU A 85 -7.61 9.75 -15.69
C LEU A 85 -9.03 10.10 -15.26
N PHE A 86 -9.58 9.30 -14.36
CA PHE A 86 -10.90 9.53 -13.78
C PHE A 86 -10.74 10.14 -12.39
N PHE A 87 -11.45 11.23 -12.12
CA PHE A 87 -11.40 11.87 -10.81
C PHE A 87 -12.79 11.90 -10.17
N VAL A 88 -12.80 11.90 -8.84
CA VAL A 88 -13.93 12.37 -8.02
C VAL A 88 -13.38 13.40 -7.04
N GLY A 89 -13.89 14.63 -7.12
CA GLY A 89 -13.48 15.77 -6.29
C GLY A 89 -14.61 16.23 -5.40
N PHE A 90 -14.33 16.46 -4.11
CA PHE A 90 -15.28 17.02 -3.14
C PHE A 90 -14.79 18.37 -2.63
N GLU A 91 -15.70 19.32 -2.55
CA GLU A 91 -15.45 20.61 -1.92
C GLU A 91 -15.38 20.49 -0.39
N LYS A 92 -14.52 21.30 0.23
CA LYS A 92 -14.53 21.55 1.67
C LYS A 92 -15.67 22.48 2.07
N SER A 93 -15.93 23.48 1.24
CA SER A 93 -16.98 24.47 1.44
C SER A 93 -17.64 24.78 0.11
N GLN A 94 -18.95 24.97 0.10
CA GLN A 94 -19.69 25.13 -1.15
C GLN A 94 -19.12 26.26 -2.02
N GLY A 95 -18.78 25.94 -3.26
CA GLY A 95 -18.22 26.85 -4.26
C GLY A 95 -16.69 26.94 -4.27
N SER A 96 -15.98 26.35 -3.31
CA SER A 96 -14.52 26.43 -3.13
C SER A 96 -13.71 25.95 -4.35
N LEU A 97 -14.17 24.95 -5.10
CA LEU A 97 -13.52 24.50 -6.34
C LEU A 97 -13.82 25.43 -7.52
N THR A 98 -14.98 26.08 -7.50
CA THR A 98 -15.48 26.93 -8.59
C THR A 98 -15.14 28.41 -8.43
N VAL A 99 -14.37 28.78 -7.40
CA VAL A 99 -13.90 30.16 -7.24
C VAL A 99 -12.99 30.56 -8.42
N PRO A 100 -13.06 31.83 -8.88
CA PRO A 100 -12.16 32.32 -9.91
C PRO A 100 -10.68 32.21 -9.51
N LEU A 101 -9.79 32.25 -10.51
CA LEU A 101 -8.35 32.35 -10.27
C LEU A 101 -8.05 33.63 -9.49
N ALA A 102 -7.34 33.49 -8.37
CA ALA A 102 -6.86 34.60 -7.55
C ALA A 102 -5.35 34.46 -7.31
N PRO A 103 -4.56 35.55 -7.35
CA PRO A 103 -3.11 35.50 -7.13
C PRO A 103 -2.70 35.04 -5.73
N ALA A 104 -3.55 35.26 -4.72
CA ALA A 104 -3.24 35.06 -3.30
C ALA A 104 -4.23 34.10 -2.59
N ASN A 105 -4.49 32.93 -3.18
CA ASN A 105 -5.31 31.90 -2.53
C ASN A 105 -4.43 30.84 -1.85
N ASN A 106 -4.33 30.93 -0.52
CA ASN A 106 -3.55 29.99 0.29
C ASN A 106 -4.37 28.81 0.83
N ALA A 107 -5.64 28.66 0.43
CA ALA A 107 -6.45 27.52 0.86
C ALA A 107 -5.92 26.24 0.20
N PRO A 108 -5.50 25.23 0.97
CA PRO A 108 -4.95 24.01 0.40
C PRO A 108 -6.00 23.22 -0.35
N TRP A 109 -5.52 22.36 -1.23
CA TRP A 109 -6.29 21.26 -1.82
C TRP A 109 -5.40 20.02 -1.88
N GLY A 110 -6.02 18.86 -1.93
CA GLY A 110 -5.33 17.58 -1.86
C GLY A 110 -5.74 16.63 -2.98
N ILE A 111 -4.84 15.71 -3.27
CA ILE A 111 -5.07 14.55 -4.13
C ILE A 111 -4.70 13.29 -3.34
N TRP A 112 -5.52 12.24 -3.44
CA TRP A 112 -5.25 10.90 -2.93
C TRP A 112 -5.02 9.93 -4.09
N LEU A 113 -3.95 9.14 -3.98
CA LEU A 113 -3.59 8.06 -4.89
C LEU A 113 -3.44 6.74 -4.12
N ASN A 114 -4.26 5.74 -4.44
CA ASN A 114 -3.96 4.36 -4.03
C ASN A 114 -2.83 3.77 -4.90
N GLY A 115 -2.29 2.63 -4.47
CA GLY A 115 -1.12 1.99 -5.06
C GLY A 115 -1.42 0.84 -6.03
N GLY A 116 -1.07 -0.38 -5.62
CA GLY A 116 -1.19 -1.62 -6.41
C GLY A 116 0.16 -2.24 -6.80
N PRO A 117 0.70 -1.98 -8.00
CA PRO A 117 0.25 -0.99 -8.98
C PRO A 117 -1.06 -1.37 -9.68
N GLY A 118 -1.84 -0.37 -10.09
CA GLY A 118 -3.14 -0.58 -10.74
C GLY A 118 -4.36 -0.59 -9.84
N SER A 119 -4.24 -0.18 -8.57
CA SER A 119 -5.39 -0.08 -7.67
C SER A 119 -6.13 1.24 -7.81
N SER A 120 -7.46 1.20 -7.89
CA SER A 120 -8.32 2.38 -8.01
C SER A 120 -8.28 3.25 -6.77
N SER A 121 -8.16 4.57 -6.95
CA SER A 121 -8.24 5.54 -5.86
C SER A 121 -9.65 5.75 -5.30
N LEU A 122 -10.65 5.17 -5.97
CA LEU A 122 -12.00 5.11 -5.42
C LEU A 122 -12.10 4.11 -4.25
N ALA A 123 -11.12 3.21 -4.09
CA ALA A 123 -11.00 2.41 -2.88
C ALA A 123 -10.77 3.31 -1.66
N GLY A 124 -9.78 4.21 -1.71
CA GLY A 124 -9.55 5.18 -0.63
C GLY A 124 -10.72 6.14 -0.41
N LEU A 125 -11.44 6.49 -1.47
CA LEU A 125 -12.66 7.30 -1.38
C LEU A 125 -13.77 6.59 -0.58
N LEU A 126 -13.93 5.28 -0.77
CA LEU A 126 -15.07 4.51 -0.23
C LEU A 126 -14.76 3.73 1.05
N PHE A 127 -13.49 3.46 1.35
CA PHE A 127 -13.09 2.63 2.48
C PHE A 127 -12.20 3.34 3.49
N GLU A 128 -11.48 4.39 3.09
CA GLU A 128 -10.44 4.97 3.93
C GLU A 128 -10.77 6.41 4.38
N ASN A 129 -10.62 7.38 3.47
CA ASN A 129 -10.53 8.79 3.82
C ASN A 129 -11.50 9.69 3.05
N GLY A 130 -12.37 9.13 2.20
CA GLY A 130 -13.42 9.88 1.52
C GLY A 130 -14.71 10.04 2.33
N PRO A 131 -15.68 10.82 1.82
CA PRO A 131 -16.89 11.21 2.56
C PRO A 131 -17.94 10.09 2.66
N ILE A 132 -17.81 9.05 1.85
CA ILE A 132 -18.74 7.94 1.75
C ILE A 132 -17.99 6.70 2.22
N SER A 133 -18.58 5.93 3.15
CA SER A 133 -18.06 4.65 3.59
C SER A 133 -19.00 3.55 3.12
N ILE A 134 -18.51 2.60 2.31
CA ILE A 134 -19.26 1.39 1.93
C ILE A 134 -18.86 0.26 2.88
N LYS A 135 -19.86 -0.39 3.48
CA LYS A 135 -19.66 -1.50 4.42
C LYS A 135 -19.75 -2.84 3.71
N GLY A 136 -19.35 -3.91 4.39
CA GLY A 136 -19.40 -5.28 3.84
C GLY A 136 -20.81 -5.80 3.52
N ASP A 137 -21.87 -5.13 4.01
CA ASP A 137 -23.26 -5.37 3.62
C ASP A 137 -23.74 -4.45 2.48
N TYR A 138 -22.81 -3.72 1.84
CA TYR A 138 -23.02 -2.71 0.80
C TYR A 138 -23.84 -1.50 1.22
N SER A 139 -24.10 -1.32 2.53
CA SER A 139 -24.71 -0.09 3.03
C SER A 139 -23.72 1.07 2.98
N ALA A 140 -24.21 2.25 2.61
CA ALA A 140 -23.43 3.48 2.60
C ALA A 140 -23.62 4.25 3.92
N GLY A 141 -22.54 4.76 4.50
CA GLY A 141 -22.55 5.63 5.67
C GLY A 141 -21.64 6.86 5.50
N PRO A 142 -21.86 7.93 6.28
CA PRO A 142 -20.97 9.09 6.25
C PRO A 142 -19.65 8.78 6.95
N ASN A 143 -18.54 9.29 6.43
CA ASN A 143 -17.26 9.27 7.14
C ASN A 143 -17.07 10.58 7.94
N PRO A 144 -17.11 10.54 9.29
CA PRO A 144 -16.89 11.73 10.10
C PRO A 144 -15.47 12.29 9.98
N TYR A 145 -14.51 11.47 9.53
CA TYR A 145 -13.08 11.78 9.40
C TYR A 145 -12.63 11.92 7.94
N SER A 146 -13.58 12.21 7.03
CA SER A 146 -13.28 12.44 5.63
C SER A 146 -12.32 13.62 5.43
N TRP A 147 -11.32 13.44 4.59
CA TRP A 147 -10.26 14.41 4.31
C TRP A 147 -10.78 15.65 3.60
N ASN A 148 -11.91 15.55 2.86
CA ASN A 148 -12.54 16.72 2.25
C ASN A 148 -13.06 17.75 3.28
N LYS A 149 -13.17 17.39 4.56
CA LYS A 149 -13.55 18.36 5.61
C LYS A 149 -12.42 19.35 5.94
N LEU A 150 -11.18 19.04 5.56
CA LEU A 150 -10.00 19.87 5.84
C LEU A 150 -9.58 20.72 4.64
N ALA A 151 -9.72 20.19 3.42
CA ALA A 151 -9.36 20.84 2.17
C ALA A 151 -10.23 20.30 1.02
N ASP A 152 -10.29 21.00 -0.11
CA ASP A 152 -10.89 20.40 -1.32
C ASP A 152 -10.04 19.20 -1.72
N TYR A 153 -10.67 18.06 -1.99
CA TYR A 153 -9.94 16.79 -2.10
C TYR A 153 -10.39 16.00 -3.31
N PHE A 154 -9.42 15.42 -4.02
CA PHE A 154 -9.63 14.62 -5.22
C PHE A 154 -9.08 13.22 -5.04
N TRP A 155 -9.85 12.21 -5.46
CA TRP A 155 -9.41 10.83 -5.62
C TRP A 155 -9.30 10.55 -7.11
N ILE A 156 -8.14 10.06 -7.55
CA ILE A 156 -7.84 9.95 -8.99
C ILE A 156 -7.45 8.53 -9.33
N ASP A 157 -8.25 7.87 -10.16
CA ASP A 157 -7.86 6.61 -10.77
C ASP A 157 -6.75 6.87 -11.78
N GLN A 158 -5.61 6.24 -11.51
CA GLN A 158 -4.39 6.31 -12.31
C GLN A 158 -3.56 5.05 -12.06
N PRO A 159 -2.68 4.64 -12.99
CA PRO A 159 -2.49 5.16 -14.35
C PRO A 159 -3.69 4.93 -15.29
N VAL A 160 -3.55 5.30 -16.56
CA VAL A 160 -4.59 5.07 -17.59
C VAL A 160 -5.01 3.59 -17.61
N GLY A 161 -6.32 3.33 -17.66
CA GLY A 161 -6.90 1.99 -17.59
C GLY A 161 -7.28 1.49 -16.19
N VAL A 162 -6.76 2.09 -15.11
CA VAL A 162 -7.10 1.73 -13.72
C VAL A 162 -8.50 2.19 -13.34
N GLY A 163 -9.31 1.36 -12.65
CA GLY A 163 -10.65 1.76 -12.20
C GLY A 163 -11.51 2.30 -13.35
N PHE A 164 -11.92 3.57 -13.28
CA PHE A 164 -12.62 4.26 -14.36
C PHE A 164 -11.72 5.11 -15.29
N ALA A 165 -10.41 5.14 -15.08
CA ALA A 165 -9.47 5.69 -16.06
C ALA A 165 -9.54 4.89 -17.38
N THR A 166 -9.35 5.57 -18.50
CA THR A 166 -9.46 4.97 -19.84
C THR A 166 -8.11 4.97 -20.53
N ALA A 167 -7.89 3.96 -21.37
CA ALA A 167 -6.72 3.79 -22.22
C ALA A 167 -7.11 3.25 -23.60
N ASP A 168 -6.32 3.61 -24.60
CA ASP A 168 -6.22 2.91 -25.88
C ASP A 168 -5.51 1.56 -25.74
N THR A 169 -5.75 0.63 -26.66
CA THR A 169 -5.04 -0.68 -26.68
C THR A 169 -3.52 -0.54 -26.72
N THR A 170 -3.03 0.53 -27.36
CA THR A 170 -1.61 0.89 -27.47
C THR A 170 -1.22 2.03 -26.52
N GLY A 171 -2.15 2.47 -25.67
CA GLY A 171 -2.01 3.65 -24.82
C GLY A 171 -1.66 3.35 -23.37
N TYR A 172 -1.38 2.11 -22.98
CA TYR A 172 -0.92 1.82 -21.61
C TYR A 172 0.40 2.53 -21.29
N VAL A 173 0.69 2.77 -20.02
CA VAL A 173 1.99 3.34 -19.63
C VAL A 173 3.07 2.29 -19.85
N VAL A 174 4.25 2.72 -20.30
CA VAL A 174 5.39 1.83 -20.54
C VAL A 174 6.31 1.73 -19.33
N ASP A 175 6.29 2.75 -18.47
CA ASP A 175 7.11 2.91 -17.26
C ASP A 175 6.51 4.03 -16.38
N GLU A 176 7.11 4.26 -15.22
CA GLU A 176 6.74 5.30 -14.27
C GLU A 176 7.04 6.73 -14.78
N ASP A 177 8.02 6.87 -15.67
CA ASP A 177 8.28 8.17 -16.33
C ASP A 177 7.08 8.59 -17.19
N GLN A 178 6.41 7.66 -17.85
CA GLN A 178 5.18 7.93 -18.57
C GLN A 178 3.99 8.18 -17.62
N VAL A 179 3.91 7.50 -16.47
CA VAL A 179 2.91 7.80 -15.42
C VAL A 179 3.02 9.27 -15.00
N GLY A 180 4.23 9.74 -14.67
CA GLY A 180 4.46 11.12 -14.27
C GLY A 180 4.06 12.15 -15.33
N LYS A 181 4.40 11.89 -16.61
CA LYS A 181 4.04 12.77 -17.74
C LYS A 181 2.53 12.84 -17.95
N ASP A 182 1.85 11.69 -17.95
CA ASP A 182 0.40 11.61 -18.09
C ASP A 182 -0.31 12.36 -16.96
N PHE A 183 0.17 12.21 -15.72
CA PHE A 183 -0.41 12.88 -14.57
C PHE A 183 -0.28 14.42 -14.67
N MET A 184 0.88 14.93 -15.12
CA MET A 184 1.05 16.37 -15.38
C MET A 184 0.16 16.86 -16.54
N GLY A 185 -0.05 16.03 -17.56
CA GLY A 185 -0.97 16.32 -18.65
C GLY A 185 -2.42 16.41 -18.19
N PHE A 186 -2.86 15.48 -17.34
CA PHE A 186 -4.16 15.53 -16.66
C PHE A 186 -4.30 16.81 -15.82
N LEU A 187 -3.32 17.12 -14.96
CA LEU A 187 -3.36 18.33 -14.13
C LEU A 187 -3.44 19.61 -14.96
N SER A 188 -2.74 19.66 -16.09
CA SER A 188 -2.78 20.78 -17.04
C SER A 188 -4.18 21.04 -17.60
N ASN A 189 -5.02 20.01 -17.69
CA ASN A 189 -6.43 20.14 -18.10
C ASN A 189 -7.35 20.39 -16.90
N LEU A 190 -7.11 19.73 -15.76
CA LEU A 190 -7.88 19.93 -14.53
C LEU A 190 -7.88 21.39 -14.09
N VAL A 191 -6.72 22.06 -14.10
CA VAL A 191 -6.63 23.47 -13.70
C VAL A 191 -7.29 24.42 -14.71
N LYS A 192 -7.54 24.02 -15.95
CA LYS A 192 -8.36 24.83 -16.87
C LYS A 192 -9.84 24.79 -16.47
N VAL A 193 -10.31 23.63 -16.00
CA VAL A 193 -11.68 23.44 -15.49
C VAL A 193 -11.85 24.15 -14.14
N PHE A 194 -10.86 24.04 -13.25
CA PHE A 194 -10.86 24.66 -11.92
C PHE A 194 -9.66 25.61 -11.76
N PRO A 195 -9.71 26.85 -12.31
CA PRO A 195 -8.56 27.76 -12.37
C PRO A 195 -7.90 28.07 -11.04
N SER A 196 -8.66 28.13 -9.95
CA SER A 196 -8.10 28.41 -8.62
C SER A 196 -7.06 27.38 -8.17
N LEU A 197 -7.12 26.13 -8.65
CA LEU A 197 -6.19 25.07 -8.27
C LEU A 197 -4.75 25.32 -8.76
N ALA A 198 -4.57 26.13 -9.81
CA ALA A 198 -3.25 26.45 -10.36
C ALA A 198 -2.35 27.21 -9.37
N THR A 199 -2.95 28.04 -8.50
CA THR A 199 -2.20 28.89 -7.55
C THR A 199 -2.29 28.45 -6.10
N ARG A 200 -3.26 27.60 -5.76
CA ARG A 200 -3.45 27.06 -4.41
C ARG A 200 -2.40 26.00 -4.07
N PRO A 201 -2.00 25.86 -2.80
CA PRO A 201 -1.03 24.86 -2.38
C PRO A 201 -1.62 23.44 -2.48
N LEU A 202 -1.09 22.67 -3.42
CA LEU A 202 -1.43 21.26 -3.64
C LEU A 202 -0.67 20.37 -2.66
N HIS A 203 -1.39 19.47 -2.00
CA HIS A 203 -0.83 18.39 -1.20
C HIS A 203 -1.09 17.07 -1.93
N LEU A 204 -0.05 16.51 -2.53
CA LEU A 204 -0.17 15.23 -3.25
C LEU A 204 0.07 14.10 -2.26
N THR A 205 -0.93 13.27 -2.04
CA THR A 205 -0.89 12.19 -1.06
C THR A 205 -1.23 10.86 -1.68
N GLY A 206 -0.78 9.79 -1.05
CA GLY A 206 -1.11 8.44 -1.47
C GLY A 206 -0.48 7.40 -0.57
N GLU A 207 -0.70 6.15 -0.92
CA GLU A 207 -0.23 5.01 -0.15
C GLU A 207 0.37 3.89 -1.01
N SER A 208 1.08 2.96 -0.36
CA SER A 208 1.53 1.73 -0.98
C SER A 208 2.41 2.00 -2.21
N TYR A 209 2.06 1.47 -3.38
CA TYR A 209 2.73 1.75 -4.64
C TYR A 209 2.73 3.23 -5.06
N ALA A 210 1.92 4.11 -4.43
CA ALA A 210 2.09 5.55 -4.61
C ALA A 210 3.45 6.06 -4.11
N GLY A 211 4.18 5.26 -3.33
CA GLY A 211 5.60 5.46 -3.04
C GLY A 211 6.53 5.36 -4.26
N GLN A 212 6.07 4.78 -5.37
CA GLN A 212 6.69 4.88 -6.70
C GLN A 212 6.06 6.01 -7.52
N TYR A 213 4.72 6.05 -7.61
CA TYR A 213 4.02 7.05 -8.45
C TYR A 213 4.37 8.49 -8.08
N ILE A 214 4.28 8.86 -6.80
CA ILE A 214 4.44 10.25 -6.36
C ILE A 214 5.85 10.78 -6.66
N PRO A 215 6.94 10.05 -6.37
CA PRO A 215 8.29 10.44 -6.79
C PRO A 215 8.45 10.65 -8.30
N TYR A 216 7.91 9.77 -9.14
CA TYR A 216 7.99 9.93 -10.59
C TYR A 216 7.09 11.05 -11.14
N ILE A 217 5.93 11.30 -10.50
CA ILE A 217 5.12 12.50 -10.74
C ILE A 217 5.92 13.76 -10.39
N LEU A 218 6.68 13.76 -9.29
CA LEU A 218 7.55 14.88 -8.91
C LEU A 218 8.74 15.05 -9.87
N LYS A 219 9.31 13.96 -10.39
CA LYS A 219 10.33 14.00 -11.42
C LYS A 219 9.82 14.75 -12.65
N ALA A 220 8.65 14.34 -13.17
CA ALA A 220 8.00 15.04 -14.28
C ALA A 220 7.67 16.50 -13.94
N TYR A 221 7.21 16.78 -12.71
CA TYR A 221 6.95 18.13 -12.24
C TYR A 221 8.20 19.04 -12.26
N PHE A 222 9.34 18.53 -11.79
CA PHE A 222 10.58 19.31 -11.74
C PHE A 222 11.22 19.52 -13.11
N ASP A 223 10.98 18.62 -14.05
CA ASP A 223 11.46 18.74 -15.44
C ASP A 223 10.66 19.76 -16.25
N MET A 224 9.49 20.20 -15.76
CA MET A 224 8.68 21.22 -16.42
C MET A 224 9.16 22.65 -16.10
N PRO A 225 9.37 23.51 -17.11
CA PRO A 225 9.69 24.92 -16.88
C PRO A 225 8.57 25.68 -16.16
N ASN A 226 7.31 25.35 -16.50
CA ASN A 226 6.10 25.96 -15.95
C ASN A 226 5.09 24.87 -15.57
N PRO A 227 5.25 24.23 -14.39
CA PRO A 227 4.31 23.21 -13.93
C PRO A 227 2.89 23.80 -13.75
N PRO A 228 1.82 23.02 -13.99
CA PRO A 228 0.44 23.52 -14.00
C PRO A 228 -0.12 23.86 -12.61
N VAL A 229 0.57 23.43 -11.54
CA VAL A 229 0.13 23.54 -10.14
C VAL A 229 1.31 23.92 -9.23
N LYS A 230 0.99 24.36 -8.00
CA LYS A 230 1.99 24.60 -6.95
C LYS A 230 1.93 23.50 -5.89
N ILE A 231 2.88 22.55 -5.94
CA ILE A 231 3.01 21.52 -4.90
C ILE A 231 3.59 22.16 -3.64
N ALA A 232 2.94 21.96 -2.50
CA ALA A 232 3.39 22.43 -1.20
C ALA A 232 4.00 21.29 -0.37
N LYS A 233 3.35 20.12 -0.33
CA LYS A 233 3.91 18.91 0.26
C LYS A 233 3.49 17.67 -0.50
N ILE A 234 4.28 16.62 -0.35
CA ILE A 234 3.88 15.25 -0.64
C ILE A 234 3.71 14.46 0.66
N ALA A 235 2.75 13.54 0.71
CA ALA A 235 2.59 12.61 1.84
C ALA A 235 2.39 11.17 1.35
N MET A 236 3.28 10.27 1.73
CA MET A 236 3.26 8.88 1.25
C MET A 236 3.14 7.92 2.44
N GLY A 237 2.06 7.15 2.49
CA GLY A 237 1.79 6.15 3.53
C GLY A 237 2.23 4.76 3.14
N ASN A 238 2.91 4.04 4.04
CA ASN A 238 3.30 2.64 3.86
C ASN A 238 3.87 2.39 2.45
N GLY A 239 4.78 3.27 2.00
CA GLY A 239 5.11 3.39 0.58
C GLY A 239 6.19 2.42 0.11
N ALA A 240 6.01 1.86 -1.09
CA ALA A 240 6.98 1.00 -1.76
C ALA A 240 8.12 1.84 -2.40
N TYR A 241 8.96 2.51 -1.60
CA TYR A 241 9.97 3.45 -2.11
C TYR A 241 11.21 2.76 -2.71
N THR A 242 11.59 1.63 -2.12
CA THR A 242 12.82 0.88 -2.40
C THR A 242 12.50 -0.35 -3.23
N SER A 243 13.46 -1.26 -3.42
CA SER A 243 13.17 -2.56 -4.01
C SER A 243 12.35 -3.43 -3.06
N GLU A 244 11.65 -4.43 -3.60
CA GLU A 244 10.88 -5.44 -2.85
C GLU A 244 11.72 -6.09 -1.74
N GLN A 245 12.99 -6.39 -2.01
CA GLN A 245 13.90 -6.94 -1.01
C GLN A 245 14.04 -6.04 0.23
N VAL A 246 14.02 -4.71 0.03
CA VAL A 246 14.27 -3.74 1.10
C VAL A 246 12.99 -3.39 1.84
N PHE A 247 11.87 -3.19 1.15
CA PHE A 247 10.63 -2.80 1.83
C PHE A 247 9.81 -3.99 2.35
N GLU A 248 9.91 -5.18 1.74
CA GLU A 248 9.07 -6.34 2.05
C GLU A 248 9.83 -7.44 2.80
N LEU A 249 11.02 -7.82 2.31
CA LEU A 249 11.73 -9.00 2.82
C LEU A 249 12.67 -8.70 3.99
N LEU A 250 13.49 -7.64 3.88
CA LEU A 250 14.41 -7.22 4.94
C LEU A 250 13.71 -7.02 6.29
N PRO A 251 12.53 -6.36 6.35
CA PRO A 251 11.89 -6.07 7.63
C PRO A 251 11.32 -7.28 8.36
N ALA A 252 11.34 -8.50 7.79
CA ALA A 252 10.70 -9.68 8.37
C ALA A 252 11.07 -9.93 9.83
N LEU A 253 12.36 -9.80 10.21
CA LEU A 253 12.76 -9.97 11.61
C LEU A 253 12.18 -8.87 12.51
N SER A 254 12.16 -7.62 12.05
CA SER A 254 11.54 -6.52 12.81
C SER A 254 10.04 -6.71 12.99
N VAL A 255 9.35 -7.29 11.99
CA VAL A 255 7.94 -7.68 12.10
C VAL A 255 7.74 -8.75 13.18
N LEU A 256 8.65 -9.73 13.29
CA LEU A 256 8.60 -10.74 14.35
C LEU A 256 8.89 -10.16 15.74
N GLU A 257 9.73 -9.13 15.84
CA GLU A 257 9.95 -8.42 17.10
C GLU A 257 8.72 -7.58 17.50
N THR A 258 8.01 -7.00 16.53
CA THR A 258 6.74 -6.30 16.73
C THR A 258 5.60 -7.27 17.09
N TYR A 259 5.51 -8.40 16.39
CA TYR A 259 4.47 -9.42 16.53
C TYR A 259 5.03 -10.83 16.72
N PRO A 260 5.60 -11.15 17.89
CA PRO A 260 6.09 -12.48 18.20
C PRO A 260 5.00 -13.56 18.22
N GLN A 261 3.72 -13.17 18.25
CA GLN A 261 2.56 -14.06 18.08
C GLN A 261 2.67 -14.91 16.80
N ILE A 262 3.25 -14.36 15.73
CA ILE A 262 3.45 -15.02 14.42
C ILE A 262 4.24 -16.33 14.56
N ILE A 263 5.20 -16.37 15.49
CA ILE A 263 6.02 -17.55 15.79
C ILE A 263 5.67 -18.17 17.14
N GLY A 264 4.58 -17.74 17.76
CA GLY A 264 4.15 -18.21 19.07
C GLY A 264 5.17 -17.94 20.18
N TYR A 265 5.93 -16.85 20.07
CA TYR A 265 7.01 -16.47 20.99
C TYR A 265 8.15 -17.50 21.06
N ASP A 266 8.34 -18.32 20.02
CA ASP A 266 9.37 -19.35 20.00
C ASP A 266 10.77 -18.77 19.77
N THR A 267 11.61 -18.83 20.82
CA THR A 267 12.96 -18.26 20.79
C THR A 267 13.92 -18.99 19.85
N GLN A 268 13.72 -20.29 19.58
CA GLN A 268 14.57 -21.03 18.65
C GLN A 268 14.25 -20.63 17.21
N VAL A 269 12.97 -20.49 16.90
CA VAL A 269 12.50 -20.00 15.61
C VAL A 269 12.97 -18.56 15.40
N TYR A 270 12.85 -17.69 16.41
CA TYR A 270 13.40 -16.33 16.31
C TYR A 270 14.90 -16.32 16.00
N ASN A 271 15.71 -17.13 16.71
CA ASN A 271 17.15 -17.19 16.46
C ASN A 271 17.44 -17.70 15.05
N TYR A 272 16.62 -18.63 14.53
CA TYR A 272 16.72 -19.07 13.16
C TYR A 272 16.40 -17.96 12.16
N PHE A 273 15.30 -17.20 12.35
CA PHE A 273 15.01 -16.02 11.52
C PHE A 273 16.13 -14.97 11.60
N LYS A 274 16.71 -14.74 12.78
CA LYS A 274 17.83 -13.83 12.99
C LYS A 274 19.07 -14.29 12.21
N GLU A 275 19.35 -15.58 12.22
CA GLU A 275 20.44 -16.15 11.43
C GLU A 275 20.18 -16.02 9.92
N GLN A 276 18.98 -16.36 9.44
CA GLN A 276 18.62 -16.20 8.03
C GLN A 276 18.67 -14.73 7.60
N THR A 277 18.25 -13.81 8.46
CA THR A 277 18.38 -12.35 8.25
C THR A 277 19.84 -11.96 8.03
N HIS A 278 20.75 -12.46 8.88
CA HIS A 278 22.19 -12.21 8.74
C HIS A 278 22.76 -12.82 7.45
N LEU A 279 22.44 -14.07 7.15
CA LEU A 279 22.93 -14.77 5.95
C LEU A 279 22.42 -14.12 4.65
N CYS A 280 21.22 -13.55 4.67
CA CYS A 280 20.66 -12.78 3.57
C CYS A 280 21.19 -11.34 3.46
N GLY A 281 21.97 -10.87 4.45
CA GLY A 281 22.47 -9.49 4.52
C GLY A 281 21.38 -8.47 4.84
N PHE A 282 20.31 -8.89 5.51
CA PHE A 282 19.16 -8.05 5.86
C PHE A 282 19.34 -7.34 7.21
N ASP A 283 20.41 -7.62 7.97
CA ASP A 283 20.73 -7.03 9.27
C ASP A 283 21.36 -5.63 9.16
N VAL A 284 20.69 -4.75 8.42
CA VAL A 284 21.13 -3.38 8.16
C VAL A 284 20.92 -2.49 9.38
N ASN A 285 22.03 -1.97 9.91
CA ASN A 285 22.03 -0.99 11.00
C ASN A 285 21.89 0.44 10.46
N LEU A 286 20.97 1.20 11.07
CA LEU A 286 20.79 2.63 10.80
C LEU A 286 21.57 3.47 11.81
N THR A 287 22.32 4.45 11.32
CA THR A 287 23.00 5.47 12.14
C THR A 287 22.35 6.84 11.95
N TYR A 288 22.55 7.74 12.91
CA TYR A 288 21.88 9.05 12.94
C TYR A 288 22.91 10.12 13.36
N PRO A 289 23.38 10.99 12.44
CA PRO A 289 23.14 10.95 10.99
C PRO A 289 23.73 9.70 10.33
N GLN A 290 23.23 9.37 9.15
CA GLN A 290 23.78 8.28 8.36
C GLN A 290 25.09 8.70 7.70
N ASN A 291 26.00 7.74 7.53
CA ASN A 291 27.21 7.91 6.73
C ASN A 291 27.45 6.67 5.86
N GLY A 292 27.21 6.80 4.56
CA GLY A 292 27.43 5.74 3.58
C GLY A 292 26.13 5.25 2.92
N VAL A 293 26.27 4.67 1.74
CA VAL A 293 25.14 4.10 1.00
C VAL A 293 24.76 2.78 1.64
N ILE A 294 23.47 2.60 1.92
CA ILE A 294 22.93 1.30 2.32
C ILE A 294 23.03 0.39 1.10
N PRO A 295 23.77 -0.74 1.18
CA PRO A 295 24.08 -1.55 0.00
C PRO A 295 22.82 -2.16 -0.59
N ASP A 296 22.85 -2.40 -1.91
CA ASP A 296 21.82 -3.19 -2.58
C ASP A 296 21.76 -4.58 -1.97
N ILE A 297 20.54 -5.07 -1.78
CA ILE A 297 20.28 -6.33 -1.09
C ILE A 297 20.09 -7.43 -2.13
N PRO A 298 21.03 -8.40 -2.25
CA PRO A 298 20.95 -9.43 -3.26
C PRO A 298 19.81 -10.42 -2.95
N MET A 299 19.05 -10.77 -3.99
CA MET A 299 18.01 -11.79 -3.90
C MET A 299 18.63 -13.19 -4.00
N GLN A 300 18.43 -14.02 -2.98
CA GLN A 300 18.82 -15.43 -3.02
C GLN A 300 17.60 -16.34 -3.10
N PHE A 301 17.56 -17.14 -4.16
CA PHE A 301 16.45 -18.04 -4.46
C PHE A 301 16.62 -19.40 -3.75
N PRO A 302 15.52 -20.10 -3.46
CA PRO A 302 15.58 -21.44 -2.89
C PRO A 302 16.21 -22.45 -3.86
N THR A 303 16.87 -23.47 -3.31
CA THR A 303 17.59 -24.51 -4.07
C THR A 303 16.85 -25.85 -4.09
N GLU A 304 16.02 -26.15 -3.09
CA GLU A 304 15.28 -27.42 -2.95
C GLU A 304 13.80 -27.29 -3.32
N ARG A 305 13.31 -26.06 -3.47
CA ARG A 305 11.98 -25.80 -4.00
C ARG A 305 12.09 -25.70 -5.52
N ASP A 306 11.69 -26.75 -6.23
CA ASP A 306 11.78 -26.79 -7.69
C ASP A 306 10.89 -25.71 -8.34
N PHE A 307 11.54 -24.65 -8.82
CA PHE A 307 11.00 -23.64 -9.73
C PHE A 307 11.32 -24.00 -11.21
N GLY A 308 11.56 -25.27 -11.55
CA GLY A 308 12.04 -25.74 -12.86
C GLY A 308 11.09 -25.51 -14.05
N PHE A 309 9.81 -25.21 -13.80
CA PHE A 309 8.88 -24.72 -14.83
C PHE A 309 8.87 -23.17 -14.92
N PHE A 310 9.36 -22.47 -13.90
CA PHE A 310 9.37 -21.01 -13.79
C PHE A 310 10.61 -20.35 -14.45
N MET A 311 11.73 -21.05 -14.61
CA MET A 311 12.93 -20.50 -15.27
C MET A 311 12.80 -20.40 -16.79
N LYS A 312 11.95 -21.21 -17.44
CA LYS A 312 11.76 -21.14 -18.90
C LYS A 312 10.93 -19.92 -19.33
N GLU A 313 10.15 -19.36 -18.41
CA GLU A 313 9.42 -18.11 -18.61
C GLU A 313 10.23 -16.89 -18.16
N ARG A 314 11.41 -16.97 -17.55
CA ARG A 314 12.12 -15.78 -17.01
C ARG A 314 12.56 -14.72 -18.04
N ARG A 315 12.30 -14.96 -19.33
CA ARG A 315 12.32 -13.96 -20.41
C ARG A 315 11.00 -13.16 -20.54
N MET A 316 10.03 -13.47 -19.69
CA MET A 316 8.67 -12.95 -19.55
C MET A 316 8.26 -13.01 -18.05
N MET A 317 8.00 -11.85 -17.44
CA MET A 317 7.25 -11.71 -16.18
C MET A 317 8.00 -11.94 -14.85
N SER A 318 8.29 -10.83 -14.16
CA SER A 318 8.57 -10.73 -12.72
C SER A 318 7.28 -10.86 -11.91
N LYS A 319 6.82 -12.10 -11.65
CA LYS A 319 5.55 -12.33 -10.95
C LYS A 319 5.65 -11.91 -9.46
N SER A 320 4.88 -10.90 -9.07
CA SER A 320 4.55 -10.57 -7.66
C SER A 320 3.88 -11.75 -6.95
N PHE A 321 4.27 -12.02 -5.71
CA PHE A 321 3.71 -13.01 -4.78
C PHE A 321 2.17 -12.97 -4.67
N LEU A 322 1.58 -11.78 -4.75
CA LEU A 322 0.13 -11.55 -4.70
C LEU A 322 -0.60 -12.24 -5.87
N LYS A 323 0.02 -12.37 -7.05
CA LYS A 323 -0.57 -12.99 -8.24
C LYS A 323 -0.50 -14.52 -8.20
N GLU A 324 0.56 -15.08 -7.62
CA GLU A 324 0.71 -16.54 -7.48
C GLU A 324 -0.19 -17.11 -6.36
N LEU A 325 -0.43 -16.36 -5.29
CA LEU A 325 -1.40 -16.74 -4.25
C LEU A 325 -2.85 -16.67 -4.75
N ARG A 326 -3.20 -15.65 -5.54
CA ARG A 326 -4.53 -15.52 -6.17
C ARG A 326 -4.80 -16.68 -7.15
N ARG A 327 -3.82 -17.02 -7.99
CA ARG A 327 -3.89 -18.18 -8.90
C ARG A 327 -4.11 -19.51 -8.17
N ARG A 328 -3.51 -19.71 -6.99
CA ARG A 328 -3.71 -20.91 -6.16
C ARG A 328 -5.09 -20.98 -5.52
N SER A 329 -5.62 -19.83 -5.14
CA SER A 329 -7.00 -19.68 -4.66
C SER A 329 -8.02 -20.03 -5.75
N ASP A 330 -7.82 -19.52 -6.96
CA ASP A 330 -8.75 -19.71 -8.10
C ASP A 330 -8.69 -21.13 -8.71
N ALA A 331 -7.59 -21.85 -8.49
CA ALA A 331 -7.38 -23.21 -9.00
C ALA A 331 -7.98 -24.33 -8.11
N MET A 332 -8.54 -24.00 -6.95
CA MET A 332 -9.04 -24.99 -5.99
C MET A 332 -10.52 -25.31 -6.27
N SER A 333 -10.83 -26.56 -6.64
CA SER A 333 -12.21 -26.95 -6.91
C SER A 333 -13.04 -27.00 -5.61
N PRO A 334 -14.34 -26.63 -5.63
CA PRO A 334 -15.22 -26.64 -4.46
C PRO A 334 -15.30 -28.00 -3.74
N ALA A 335 -15.09 -29.09 -4.49
CA ALA A 335 -15.13 -30.45 -3.97
C ALA A 335 -13.91 -30.80 -3.08
N VAL A 336 -12.74 -30.21 -3.35
CA VAL A 336 -11.54 -30.39 -2.53
C VAL A 336 -11.63 -29.54 -1.26
N ALA A 337 -12.16 -28.31 -1.37
CA ALA A 337 -12.43 -27.45 -0.22
C ALA A 337 -13.41 -28.09 0.78
N ALA A 338 -14.50 -28.70 0.29
CA ALA A 338 -15.49 -29.36 1.14
C ALA A 338 -14.96 -30.60 1.88
N ALA A 339 -14.01 -31.34 1.30
CA ALA A 339 -13.41 -32.52 1.93
C ALA A 339 -12.49 -32.15 3.13
N MET A 340 -11.99 -30.91 3.19
CA MET A 340 -11.12 -30.40 4.25
C MET A 340 -11.89 -29.70 5.40
N MET A 341 -13.20 -29.45 5.23
CA MET A 341 -14.07 -28.72 6.17
C MET A 341 -14.76 -29.62 7.23
N LYS A 342 -14.07 -30.62 7.80
CA LYS A 342 -14.59 -31.30 9.01
C LYS A 342 -14.27 -30.46 10.25
N ARG A 343 -15.31 -30.06 10.97
CA ARG A 343 -15.24 -29.36 12.27
C ARG A 343 -14.40 -30.16 13.26
N GLU A 344 -13.17 -29.73 13.51
CA GLU A 344 -12.34 -30.19 14.63
C GLU A 344 -12.27 -29.09 15.69
N ASN A 345 -12.40 -29.50 16.97
CA ASN A 345 -12.39 -28.60 18.14
C ASN A 345 -11.07 -27.80 18.23
N VAL A 346 -11.14 -26.55 18.67
CA VAL A 346 -9.99 -25.63 18.81
C VAL A 346 -8.90 -26.25 19.70
N ASP A 347 -9.28 -26.89 20.80
CA ASP A 347 -8.34 -27.52 21.75
C ASP A 347 -7.58 -28.70 21.12
N ALA A 348 -8.27 -29.53 20.31
CA ALA A 348 -7.65 -30.64 19.59
C ALA A 348 -6.70 -30.16 18.47
N ARG A 349 -6.95 -28.97 17.91
CA ARG A 349 -6.05 -28.30 16.95
C ARG A 349 -4.79 -27.77 17.64
N GLU A 350 -4.90 -27.21 18.85
CA GLU A 350 -3.74 -26.77 19.63
C GLU A 350 -2.83 -27.93 20.01
N GLU A 351 -3.39 -29.07 20.46
CA GLU A 351 -2.61 -30.26 20.80
C GLU A 351 -1.84 -30.82 19.59
N LYS A 352 -2.48 -30.93 18.41
CA LYS A 352 -1.78 -31.32 17.17
C LYS A 352 -0.72 -30.30 16.78
N ARG A 353 -0.97 -28.99 16.90
CA ARG A 353 0.02 -27.95 16.55
C ARG A 353 1.22 -27.93 17.49
N GLN A 354 1.04 -28.19 18.79
CA GLN A 354 2.16 -28.35 19.73
C GLN A 354 3.01 -29.59 19.39
N MET A 355 2.39 -30.67 18.88
CA MET A 355 3.11 -31.84 18.37
C MET A 355 3.85 -31.58 17.04
N TYR A 356 3.42 -30.59 16.26
CA TYR A 356 3.95 -30.27 14.92
C TYR A 356 4.72 -28.95 14.84
N LYS A 357 5.00 -28.25 15.95
CA LYS A 357 5.91 -27.09 15.93
C LYS A 357 7.14 -27.49 15.15
N ARG A 358 7.45 -26.73 14.09
CA ARG A 358 8.47 -27.08 13.10
C ARG A 358 9.76 -27.44 13.82
N ASP A 359 10.07 -28.72 13.83
CA ASP A 359 11.33 -29.21 14.33
C ASP A 359 12.43 -28.64 13.43
N LEU A 360 13.30 -27.82 14.01
CA LEU A 360 14.47 -27.29 13.31
C LEU A 360 15.61 -28.31 13.28
N SER A 361 15.47 -29.47 13.93
CA SER A 361 16.45 -30.55 13.88
C SER A 361 16.61 -31.06 12.44
N GLY A 362 17.85 -31.03 11.94
CA GLY A 362 18.18 -31.42 10.56
C GLY A 362 18.31 -30.27 9.55
N ARG A 363 17.97 -29.02 9.92
CA ARG A 363 18.30 -27.86 9.07
C ARG A 363 19.76 -27.49 9.25
N ALA A 364 20.46 -27.25 8.13
CA ALA A 364 21.85 -26.85 8.15
C ALA A 364 22.00 -25.47 8.82
N ASN A 365 22.68 -25.46 9.96
CA ASN A 365 23.12 -24.24 10.65
C ASN A 365 24.28 -23.61 9.85
N GLY A 366 24.28 -22.29 9.69
CA GLY A 366 25.27 -21.52 8.96
C GLY A 366 25.04 -21.40 7.45
N THR A 367 23.89 -21.84 6.93
CA THR A 367 23.55 -21.75 5.50
C THR A 367 22.14 -21.21 5.29
N ILE A 368 21.92 -20.57 4.14
CA ILE A 368 20.60 -20.06 3.75
C ILE A 368 19.64 -21.22 3.58
N ASP A 369 18.40 -21.00 4.02
CA ASP A 369 17.35 -22.01 3.94
C ASP A 369 17.13 -22.46 2.49
N PRO A 370 17.30 -23.75 2.18
CA PRO A 370 17.21 -24.21 0.80
C PRO A 370 15.76 -24.21 0.26
N TRP A 371 14.75 -24.13 1.13
CA TRP A 371 13.33 -24.13 0.73
C TRP A 371 12.76 -22.72 0.50
N TYR A 372 13.14 -21.76 1.34
CA TYR A 372 12.69 -20.36 1.30
C TYR A 372 13.70 -19.43 0.64
N GLY A 373 14.99 -19.75 0.58
CA GLY A 373 16.01 -18.78 0.21
C GLY A 373 15.95 -17.55 1.14
N CYS A 374 15.99 -16.35 0.58
CA CYS A 374 15.85 -15.09 1.33
C CYS A 374 14.42 -14.51 1.33
N PHE A 375 13.41 -15.32 1.01
CA PHE A 375 12.00 -14.92 1.10
C PHE A 375 11.49 -15.05 2.55
N LEU A 376 12.00 -14.18 3.44
CA LEU A 376 11.70 -14.28 4.87
C LEU A 376 10.23 -13.96 5.22
N LEU A 377 9.57 -13.12 4.42
CA LEU A 377 8.12 -12.88 4.53
C LEU A 377 7.33 -14.19 4.34
N ASP A 378 7.60 -14.91 3.24
CA ASP A 378 6.98 -16.21 2.96
C ASP A 378 7.19 -17.19 4.11
N MET A 379 8.41 -17.20 4.66
CA MET A 379 8.78 -18.12 5.73
C MET A 379 7.97 -17.86 7.00
N PHE A 380 7.75 -16.60 7.40
CA PHE A 380 6.96 -16.34 8.61
C PHE A 380 5.45 -16.47 8.37
N ILE A 381 4.95 -16.18 7.17
CA ILE A 381 3.53 -16.39 6.84
C ILE A 381 3.22 -17.89 6.88
N ASP A 382 4.08 -18.72 6.26
CA ASP A 382 3.99 -20.18 6.35
C ASP A 382 3.99 -20.63 7.81
N TYR A 383 4.90 -20.06 8.60
CA TYR A 383 5.00 -20.40 10.01
C TYR A 383 3.71 -20.06 10.77
N ALA A 384 3.18 -18.86 10.55
CA ALA A 384 1.96 -18.40 11.19
C ALA A 384 0.79 -19.35 10.92
N LEU A 385 0.57 -19.67 9.64
CA LEU A 385 -0.57 -20.46 9.17
C LEU A 385 -0.52 -21.93 9.63
N ASN A 386 0.68 -22.51 9.66
CA ASN A 386 0.86 -23.93 9.93
C ASN A 386 1.12 -24.25 11.40
N PHE A 387 1.78 -23.36 12.15
CA PHE A 387 2.28 -23.68 13.49
C PHE A 387 1.75 -22.77 14.60
N THR A 388 1.00 -21.72 14.29
CA THR A 388 0.48 -20.79 15.31
C THR A 388 -1.01 -20.53 15.19
N PHE A 389 -1.60 -20.04 16.26
CA PHE A 389 -3.00 -19.63 16.35
C PHE A 389 -3.04 -18.10 16.57
N PRO A 390 -3.99 -17.35 15.96
CA PRO A 390 -5.21 -17.82 15.29
C PRO A 390 -5.17 -17.98 13.76
N TRP A 391 -4.06 -17.69 13.09
CA TRP A 391 -3.99 -17.83 11.63
C TRP A 391 -4.13 -19.31 11.20
N SER A 392 -4.94 -19.59 10.18
CA SER A 392 -5.12 -20.95 9.67
C SER A 392 -5.65 -20.98 8.24
N LEU A 393 -5.30 -22.03 7.49
CA LEU A 393 -5.72 -22.25 6.10
C LEU A 393 -7.18 -22.70 5.93
N THR A 394 -7.95 -22.92 7.00
CA THR A 394 -9.07 -23.87 6.94
C THR A 394 -10.39 -23.33 6.38
N ASP A 395 -10.54 -22.02 6.16
CA ASP A 395 -11.91 -21.48 6.09
C ASP A 395 -12.39 -20.91 4.74
N GLN A 396 -11.56 -20.68 3.71
CA GLN A 396 -11.98 -20.39 2.32
C GLN A 396 -10.76 -20.24 1.36
N PRO A 397 -10.92 -20.29 0.02
CA PRO A 397 -9.88 -19.88 -0.92
C PRO A 397 -9.69 -18.35 -0.88
N GLY A 398 -8.52 -17.90 -0.42
CA GLY A 398 -8.14 -16.48 -0.30
C GLY A 398 -7.33 -16.18 0.96
N PHE A 399 -6.45 -15.17 0.91
CA PHE A 399 -5.42 -14.81 1.91
C PHE A 399 -5.81 -15.03 3.39
N SER A 400 -5.43 -16.16 3.96
CA SER A 400 -5.70 -16.53 5.35
C SER A 400 -4.84 -15.78 6.39
N PHE A 401 -3.77 -15.11 5.93
CA PHE A 401 -2.95 -14.20 6.73
C PHE A 401 -3.14 -12.77 6.22
N ASN A 402 -3.40 -11.81 7.11
CA ASN A 402 -3.55 -10.41 6.71
C ASN A 402 -2.21 -9.69 6.76
N VAL A 403 -1.51 -9.66 5.63
CA VAL A 403 -0.23 -8.94 5.54
C VAL A 403 -0.37 -7.43 5.77
N TYR A 404 -1.57 -6.88 5.53
CA TYR A 404 -1.85 -5.47 5.69
C TYR A 404 -2.10 -5.05 7.14
N ASN A 405 -2.46 -5.97 8.04
CA ASN A 405 -2.76 -5.67 9.44
C ASN A 405 -2.66 -6.95 10.26
N ILE A 406 -1.51 -7.19 10.90
CA ILE A 406 -1.23 -8.45 11.62
C ILE A 406 -2.28 -8.78 12.69
N PRO A 407 -2.71 -7.82 13.56
CA PRO A 407 -3.77 -8.07 14.53
C PRO A 407 -5.09 -8.59 13.96
N ASP A 408 -5.38 -8.38 12.67
CA ASP A 408 -6.58 -8.87 12.00
C ASP A 408 -6.35 -10.26 11.37
N ALA A 409 -6.68 -11.30 12.12
CA ALA A 409 -6.74 -12.68 11.64
C ALA A 409 -8.18 -13.16 11.38
N LEU A 410 -9.12 -12.26 11.10
CA LEU A 410 -10.50 -12.63 10.75
C LEU A 410 -10.54 -13.47 9.47
N ASN A 411 -11.39 -14.50 9.48
CA ASN A 411 -11.58 -15.38 8.34
C ASN A 411 -13.07 -15.85 8.24
N PRO A 412 -13.79 -15.52 7.15
CA PRO A 412 -13.39 -14.58 6.09
C PRO A 412 -13.23 -13.15 6.63
N LYS A 413 -12.39 -12.36 5.96
CA LYS A 413 -12.29 -10.92 6.22
C LYS A 413 -13.60 -10.23 5.84
N VAL A 414 -13.85 -9.08 6.45
CA VAL A 414 -14.92 -8.19 5.97
C VAL A 414 -14.58 -7.75 4.55
N ALA A 415 -15.39 -8.16 3.58
CA ALA A 415 -15.14 -7.84 2.18
C ALA A 415 -15.21 -6.32 1.97
N GLN A 416 -14.13 -5.76 1.41
CA GLN A 416 -14.11 -4.40 0.88
C GLN A 416 -14.33 -4.48 -0.62
N ASP A 417 -15.60 -4.50 -1.01
CA ASP A 417 -15.98 -4.56 -2.41
C ASP A 417 -16.91 -3.41 -2.77
N ALA A 418 -16.39 -2.49 -3.58
CA ALA A 418 -17.14 -1.36 -4.10
C ALA A 418 -17.74 -1.64 -5.48
N SER A 419 -17.46 -2.79 -6.10
CA SER A 419 -17.87 -3.09 -7.47
C SER A 419 -19.39 -3.07 -7.62
N VAL A 420 -20.12 -3.62 -6.65
CA VAL A 420 -21.60 -3.60 -6.64
C VAL A 420 -22.14 -2.17 -6.69
N TRP A 421 -21.55 -1.25 -5.93
CA TRP A 421 -22.02 0.13 -5.83
C TRP A 421 -21.53 0.99 -7.01
N LEU A 422 -20.26 0.87 -7.39
CA LEU A 422 -19.64 1.64 -8.48
C LEU A 422 -20.12 1.20 -9.86
N ASN A 423 -20.46 -0.08 -10.04
CA ASN A 423 -21.01 -0.59 -11.31
C ASN A 423 -22.52 -0.43 -11.44
N ASP A 424 -23.24 0.01 -10.38
CA ASP A 424 -24.66 0.37 -10.50
C ASP A 424 -24.83 1.45 -11.58
N PRO A 425 -25.70 1.26 -12.59
CA PRO A 425 -25.87 2.21 -13.69
C PRO A 425 -26.21 3.63 -13.24
N ARG A 426 -26.92 3.79 -12.11
CA ARG A 426 -27.27 5.09 -11.55
C ARG A 426 -26.06 5.76 -10.90
N THR A 427 -25.21 4.99 -10.22
CA THR A 427 -23.92 5.49 -9.68
C THR A 427 -23.02 5.95 -10.82
N ARG A 428 -22.85 5.13 -11.86
CA ARG A 428 -22.03 5.48 -13.03
C ARG A 428 -22.53 6.73 -13.71
N ALA A 429 -23.84 6.82 -13.92
CA ALA A 429 -24.46 8.00 -14.50
C ALA A 429 -24.27 9.25 -13.62
N ALA A 430 -24.41 9.13 -12.30
CA ALA A 430 -24.22 10.25 -11.39
C ALA A 430 -22.76 10.75 -11.37
N LEU A 431 -21.79 9.84 -11.44
CA LEU A 431 -20.35 10.17 -11.43
C LEU A 431 -19.78 10.50 -12.81
N HIS A 432 -20.61 10.47 -13.86
CA HIS A 432 -20.16 10.60 -15.25
C HIS A 432 -19.06 9.58 -15.60
N ALA A 433 -19.14 8.39 -14.99
CA ALA A 433 -18.17 7.33 -15.16
C ALA A 433 -18.36 6.64 -16.53
N PRO A 434 -17.31 6.00 -17.06
CA PRO A 434 -17.40 5.24 -18.30
C PRO A 434 -18.50 4.19 -18.26
N THR A 435 -19.04 3.81 -19.42
CA THR A 435 -19.98 2.68 -19.59
C THR A 435 -19.39 1.52 -20.39
N VAL A 436 -18.20 1.72 -20.98
CA VAL A 436 -17.52 0.75 -21.85
C VAL A 436 -16.71 -0.32 -21.11
N LYS A 437 -16.47 -0.14 -19.80
CA LYS A 437 -15.74 -1.10 -18.96
C LYS A 437 -16.30 -1.09 -17.55
N ASP A 438 -16.36 -2.24 -16.88
CA ASP A 438 -16.72 -2.25 -15.46
C ASP A 438 -15.57 -1.71 -14.60
N TRP A 439 -15.93 -1.10 -13.48
CA TRP A 439 -14.98 -0.77 -12.44
C TRP A 439 -14.53 -2.04 -11.76
N GLU A 440 -13.22 -2.13 -11.58
CA GLU A 440 -12.57 -3.14 -10.77
C GLU A 440 -11.56 -2.44 -9.87
N MET A 441 -11.41 -2.94 -8.64
CA MET A 441 -10.48 -2.36 -7.67
C MET A 441 -9.04 -2.44 -8.15
N ASN A 442 -8.64 -3.53 -8.80
CA ASN A 442 -7.28 -3.78 -9.25
C ASN A 442 -7.26 -4.08 -10.73
N PHE A 443 -6.36 -3.43 -11.46
CA PHE A 443 -6.20 -3.58 -12.90
C PHE A 443 -4.90 -4.31 -13.24
N ASP A 444 -5.02 -5.39 -14.01
CA ASP A 444 -3.91 -6.31 -14.27
C ASP A 444 -2.94 -5.88 -15.39
N PHE A 445 -3.28 -4.82 -16.15
CA PHE A 445 -2.54 -4.37 -17.34
C PHE A 445 -1.97 -2.96 -17.21
N THR A 446 -1.62 -2.55 -15.99
CA THR A 446 -1.10 -1.20 -15.70
C THR A 446 0.02 -0.79 -16.66
N PHE A 447 0.98 -1.68 -16.92
CA PHE A 447 2.12 -1.48 -17.82
C PHE A 447 1.96 -2.21 -19.17
N GLY A 448 0.74 -2.34 -19.67
CA GLY A 448 0.43 -2.96 -20.96
C GLY A 448 0.78 -4.44 -21.01
N GLU A 449 1.61 -4.84 -21.98
CA GLU A 449 2.03 -6.25 -22.16
C GLU A 449 2.82 -6.81 -20.97
N ASN A 450 3.45 -5.93 -20.18
CA ASN A 450 4.12 -6.32 -18.94
C ASN A 450 3.14 -6.61 -17.79
N GLY A 451 1.85 -6.38 -17.99
CA GLY A 451 0.83 -6.52 -16.94
C GLY A 451 1.05 -5.49 -15.83
N SER A 452 1.02 -5.93 -14.58
CA SER A 452 1.37 -5.11 -13.41
C SER A 452 2.88 -5.11 -13.09
N ASN A 453 3.73 -5.67 -13.96
CA ASN A 453 5.16 -5.69 -13.74
C ASN A 453 5.77 -4.35 -14.17
N ASP A 454 6.18 -3.55 -13.19
CA ASP A 454 6.84 -2.29 -13.45
C ASP A 454 8.27 -2.52 -13.98
N PRO A 455 8.61 -2.03 -15.18
CA PRO A 455 9.98 -2.10 -15.70
C PRO A 455 10.89 -0.99 -15.16
N SER A 456 10.38 -0.08 -14.35
CA SER A 456 11.09 1.12 -13.87
C SER A 456 12.05 0.80 -12.73
N PRO A 457 13.15 1.57 -12.59
CA PRO A 457 13.96 1.52 -11.38
C PRO A 457 13.15 1.95 -10.14
N PRO A 458 13.44 1.39 -8.95
CA PRO A 458 12.80 1.84 -7.72
C PRO A 458 13.01 3.34 -7.47
N ALA A 459 11.98 4.03 -6.97
CA ALA A 459 11.97 5.47 -6.76
C ALA A 459 13.09 5.99 -5.86
N ILE A 460 13.59 5.18 -4.92
CA ILE A 460 14.76 5.54 -4.09
C ILE A 460 15.96 6.00 -4.94
N ASN A 461 16.11 5.49 -6.17
CA ASN A 461 17.19 5.87 -7.08
C ASN A 461 17.14 7.34 -7.50
N ILE A 462 15.97 7.99 -7.39
CA ILE A 462 15.79 9.42 -7.69
C ILE A 462 15.61 10.28 -6.43
N PHE A 463 15.62 9.71 -5.22
CA PHE A 463 15.30 10.45 -3.98
C PHE A 463 16.31 11.55 -3.66
N ASN A 464 17.61 11.36 -3.93
CA ASN A 464 18.60 12.43 -3.69
C ASN A 464 18.33 13.67 -4.56
N ALA A 465 18.05 13.46 -5.85
CA ALA A 465 17.71 14.55 -6.77
C ALA A 465 16.36 15.17 -6.40
N LEU A 466 15.36 14.35 -6.07
CA LEU A 466 14.05 14.78 -5.60
C LEU A 466 14.17 15.63 -4.33
N ALA A 467 14.97 15.21 -3.35
CA ALA A 467 15.19 15.92 -2.10
C ALA A 467 15.84 17.29 -2.32
N ALA A 468 16.83 17.37 -3.20
CA ALA A 468 17.49 18.62 -3.56
C ALA A 468 16.50 19.60 -4.22
N ASN A 469 15.73 19.12 -5.19
CA ASN A 469 14.73 19.92 -5.90
C ASN A 469 13.59 20.36 -4.97
N ALA A 470 13.09 19.46 -4.13
CA ALA A 470 12.05 19.76 -3.14
C ALA A 470 12.53 20.85 -2.17
N THR A 471 13.77 20.75 -1.67
CA THR A 471 14.37 21.78 -0.81
C THR A 471 14.44 23.13 -1.53
N ALA A 472 14.94 23.16 -2.77
CA ALA A 472 15.07 24.38 -3.56
C ALA A 472 13.72 25.05 -3.87
N LYS A 473 12.64 24.28 -3.92
CA LYS A 473 11.27 24.74 -4.16
C LYS A 473 10.43 24.88 -2.89
N ASN A 474 11.00 24.65 -1.71
CA ASN A 474 10.31 24.66 -0.42
C ASN A 474 9.09 23.69 -0.38
N ILE A 475 9.27 22.49 -0.95
CA ILE A 475 8.28 21.41 -0.92
C ILE A 475 8.61 20.48 0.25
N GLY A 476 7.63 20.27 1.14
CA GLY A 476 7.77 19.34 2.25
C GLY A 476 7.56 17.88 1.84
N ILE A 477 8.31 16.96 2.44
CA ILE A 477 8.19 15.53 2.21
C ILE A 477 7.71 14.86 3.48
N VAL A 478 6.54 14.22 3.44
CA VAL A 478 5.98 13.47 4.56
C VAL A 478 5.95 11.99 4.18
N MET A 479 6.56 11.16 5.02
CA MET A 479 6.52 9.70 4.89
C MET A 479 5.91 9.15 6.17
N TYR A 480 4.90 8.31 6.06
CA TYR A 480 4.28 7.71 7.23
C TYR A 480 4.08 6.22 7.06
N SER A 481 3.98 5.48 8.16
CA SER A 481 3.79 4.04 8.14
C SER A 481 2.96 3.61 9.34
N GLY A 482 2.09 2.62 9.15
CA GLY A 482 1.47 1.87 10.23
C GLY A 482 2.43 0.84 10.83
N ASN A 483 2.47 0.73 12.15
CA ASN A 483 3.30 -0.23 12.88
C ASN A 483 2.83 -1.69 12.71
N ASP A 484 1.58 -1.88 12.28
CA ASP A 484 0.90 -3.18 12.20
C ASP A 484 0.96 -3.78 10.78
N ASP A 485 1.56 -3.05 9.83
CA ASP A 485 1.79 -3.47 8.45
C ASP A 485 2.99 -4.42 8.34
N SER A 486 2.78 -5.58 7.73
CA SER A 486 3.82 -6.57 7.49
C SER A 486 4.24 -6.70 6.02
N LEU A 487 3.48 -6.09 5.10
CA LEU A 487 3.81 -6.07 3.68
C LEU A 487 4.83 -4.98 3.37
N ILE A 488 4.59 -3.77 3.88
CA ILE A 488 5.52 -2.63 3.74
C ILE A 488 5.82 -2.05 5.13
N PRO A 489 6.54 -2.79 6.00
CA PRO A 489 6.76 -2.38 7.36
C PRO A 489 7.57 -1.08 7.43
N HIS A 490 7.34 -0.30 8.47
CA HIS A 490 7.95 1.02 8.67
C HIS A 490 9.50 1.01 8.58
N ARG A 491 10.14 -0.15 8.81
CA ARG A 491 11.59 -0.31 8.66
C ARG A 491 12.07 -0.02 7.23
N GLY A 492 11.31 -0.40 6.20
CA GLY A 492 11.61 -0.06 4.81
C GLY A 492 11.59 1.45 4.58
N THR A 493 10.59 2.14 5.14
CA THR A 493 10.48 3.61 5.13
C THR A 493 11.69 4.27 5.80
N GLU A 494 12.10 3.79 6.98
CA GLU A 494 13.29 4.30 7.68
C GLU A 494 14.57 4.12 6.86
N LEU A 495 14.74 2.98 6.19
CA LEU A 495 15.87 2.73 5.29
C LEU A 495 15.88 3.71 4.11
N ALA A 496 14.72 3.94 3.48
CA ALA A 496 14.60 4.91 2.39
C ALA A 496 15.00 6.33 2.84
N ILE A 497 14.56 6.76 4.03
CA ILE A 497 14.92 8.05 4.60
C ILE A 497 16.42 8.13 4.89
N GLN A 498 16.97 7.14 5.59
CA GLN A 498 18.39 7.15 5.96
C GLN A 498 19.33 6.99 4.75
N ASN A 499 18.88 6.38 3.65
CA ASN A 499 19.66 6.30 2.43
C ASN A 499 19.63 7.63 1.62
N THR A 500 18.73 8.56 1.95
CA THR A 500 18.55 9.82 1.22
C THR A 500 19.32 10.97 1.87
N THR A 501 19.97 11.80 1.05
CA THR A 501 20.60 13.06 1.47
C THR A 501 19.66 14.24 1.22
N PHE A 502 19.29 14.95 2.29
CA PHE A 502 18.44 16.13 2.23
C PHE A 502 19.03 17.25 3.10
N GLY A 503 18.99 18.51 2.67
CA GLY A 503 19.58 19.61 3.45
C GLY A 503 21.06 19.42 3.83
N GLY A 504 21.84 18.72 2.97
CA GLY A 504 23.29 18.55 3.11
C GLY A 504 23.76 17.45 4.07
N ILE A 505 22.87 16.70 4.70
CA ILE A 505 23.22 15.58 5.61
C ILE A 505 22.41 14.34 5.19
N GLN A 506 23.03 13.17 5.20
CA GLN A 506 22.37 11.91 4.87
C GLN A 506 21.51 11.44 6.05
N GLY A 507 20.25 11.12 5.77
CA GLY A 507 19.28 10.66 6.76
C GLY A 507 18.96 11.69 7.84
N PHE A 508 18.15 11.31 8.82
CA PHE A 508 17.92 12.14 10.03
C PHE A 508 19.13 12.16 10.95
N THR A 509 19.37 13.28 11.61
CA THR A 509 20.49 13.42 12.58
C THR A 509 20.16 12.83 13.95
N ARG A 510 18.89 12.56 14.22
CA ARG A 510 18.39 12.02 15.48
C ARG A 510 17.41 10.89 15.18
N LYS A 511 17.44 9.84 15.99
CA LYS A 511 16.54 8.70 15.83
C LYS A 511 15.11 9.10 16.23
N PRO A 512 14.08 8.82 15.42
CA PRO A 512 12.69 9.11 15.77
C PRO A 512 12.30 8.53 17.13
N ALA A 513 11.72 9.39 17.99
CA ALA A 513 11.27 9.01 19.34
C ALA A 513 10.25 10.00 19.96
N THR A 514 9.80 11.03 19.23
CA THR A 514 8.88 12.04 19.78
C THR A 514 7.44 11.58 19.69
N PRO A 515 6.69 11.49 20.81
CA PRO A 515 5.29 11.11 20.77
C PRO A 515 4.42 12.20 20.14
N TRP A 516 3.35 11.80 19.46
CA TRP A 516 2.25 12.70 19.08
C TRP A 516 0.90 12.08 19.44
N TYR A 517 -0.10 12.95 19.63
CA TYR A 517 -1.40 12.58 20.15
C TYR A 517 -2.50 13.03 19.19
N ASN A 518 -3.57 12.23 19.09
CA ASN A 518 -4.74 12.60 18.30
C ASN A 518 -5.69 13.54 19.10
N ASP A 519 -6.77 13.98 18.45
CA ASP A 519 -7.75 14.88 19.10
C ASP A 519 -8.45 14.30 20.34
N ALA A 520 -8.38 12.98 20.56
CA ALA A 520 -8.85 12.33 21.78
C ALA A 520 -7.78 12.26 22.88
N SER A 521 -6.65 12.98 22.71
CA SER A 521 -5.48 12.94 23.60
C SER A 521 -4.89 11.53 23.78
N LYS A 522 -5.15 10.62 22.84
CA LYS A 522 -4.54 9.28 22.83
C LYS A 522 -3.23 9.34 22.06
N LEU A 523 -2.22 8.63 22.55
CA LEU A 523 -0.95 8.44 21.83
C LEU A 523 -1.26 7.82 20.48
N ALA A 524 -0.96 8.53 19.41
CA ALA A 524 -1.20 8.09 18.04
C ALA A 524 0.08 7.53 17.39
N GLY A 525 1.24 7.95 17.89
CA GLY A 525 2.50 7.27 17.63
C GLY A 525 3.71 8.19 17.73
N VAL A 526 4.64 8.05 16.80
CA VAL A 526 5.92 8.77 16.79
C VAL A 526 5.99 9.71 15.60
N VAL A 527 6.49 10.92 15.81
CA VAL A 527 6.77 11.90 14.74
C VAL A 527 8.21 12.35 14.82
N HIS A 528 8.83 12.60 13.68
CA HIS A 528 10.14 13.21 13.58
C HIS A 528 10.14 14.20 12.41
N GLN A 529 10.69 15.39 12.60
CA GLN A 529 10.77 16.40 11.56
C GLN A 529 12.17 16.99 11.49
N GLU A 530 12.71 17.11 10.29
CA GLU A 530 14.03 17.68 10.09
C GLU A 530 14.22 18.11 8.63
N ARG A 531 14.72 19.34 8.41
CA ARG A 531 15.16 19.80 7.08
C ARG A 531 14.11 19.64 5.95
N GLY A 532 12.83 19.89 6.27
CA GLY A 532 11.72 19.79 5.32
C GLY A 532 11.14 18.38 5.15
N TRP A 533 11.65 17.40 5.89
CA TRP A 533 11.18 16.03 5.93
C TRP A 533 10.45 15.73 7.24
N THR A 534 9.36 14.99 7.15
CA THR A 534 8.56 14.52 8.28
C THR A 534 8.36 13.02 8.17
N TYR A 535 8.71 12.29 9.22
CA TYR A 535 8.39 10.87 9.38
C TYR A 535 7.34 10.70 10.47
N VAL A 536 6.32 9.88 10.22
CA VAL A 536 5.31 9.52 11.23
C VAL A 536 5.10 8.00 11.26
N LEU A 537 5.30 7.40 12.44
CA LEU A 537 4.90 6.03 12.72
C LEU A 537 3.57 6.06 13.47
N PHE A 538 2.55 5.41 12.92
CA PHE A 538 1.24 5.22 13.55
C PHE A 538 1.25 3.93 14.36
N LEU A 539 0.87 4.03 15.64
CA LEU A 539 0.65 2.84 16.46
C LEU A 539 -0.76 2.30 16.24
N ASN A 540 -0.88 0.98 16.30
CA ASN A 540 -2.16 0.27 16.17
C ASN A 540 -2.83 0.57 14.82
N SER A 541 -2.04 0.55 13.74
CA SER A 541 -2.50 0.83 12.38
C SER A 541 -1.67 0.01 11.40
N GLY A 542 -2.34 -0.60 10.43
CA GLY A 542 -1.72 -1.40 9.38
C GLY A 542 -1.37 -0.57 8.14
N HIS A 543 -1.50 -1.20 6.98
CA HIS A 543 -1.17 -0.64 5.68
C HIS A 543 -2.07 0.55 5.32
N LEU A 544 -3.37 0.41 5.60
CA LEU A 544 -4.41 1.39 5.29
C LEU A 544 -4.67 2.27 6.52
N VAL A 545 -3.71 3.13 6.86
CA VAL A 545 -3.76 3.96 8.08
C VAL A 545 -5.08 4.73 8.25
N PRO A 546 -5.67 5.37 7.21
CA PRO A 546 -6.93 6.09 7.40
C PRO A 546 -8.13 5.17 7.62
N LEU A 547 -8.08 3.91 7.20
CA LEU A 547 -9.07 2.90 7.54
C LEU A 547 -8.90 2.40 8.99
N ASP A 548 -7.67 2.05 9.38
CA ASP A 548 -7.41 1.44 10.69
C ASP A 548 -7.51 2.45 11.85
N ALA A 549 -7.08 3.69 11.63
CA ALA A 549 -7.07 4.75 12.64
C ALA A 549 -7.58 6.10 12.09
N PRO A 550 -8.87 6.20 11.68
CA PRO A 550 -9.40 7.35 10.95
C PRO A 550 -9.28 8.68 11.71
N LEU A 551 -9.50 8.69 13.03
CA LEU A 551 -9.32 9.88 13.86
C LEU A 551 -7.86 10.36 13.88
N SER A 552 -6.92 9.42 14.05
CA SER A 552 -5.49 9.73 14.07
C SER A 552 -5.03 10.20 12.69
N ALA A 553 -5.46 9.56 11.61
CA ALA A 553 -5.15 9.94 10.24
C ALA A 553 -5.69 11.35 9.90
N PHE A 554 -6.91 11.66 10.32
CA PHE A 554 -7.51 12.99 10.16
C PHE A 554 -6.74 14.07 10.93
N THR A 555 -6.36 13.78 12.17
CA THR A 555 -5.51 14.69 12.98
C THR A 555 -4.16 14.89 12.29
N PHE A 556 -3.52 13.81 11.84
CA PHE A 556 -2.25 13.86 11.13
C PHE A 556 -2.31 14.69 9.84
N LEU A 557 -3.35 14.50 9.02
CA LEU A 557 -3.55 15.28 7.80
C LEU A 557 -3.64 16.77 8.15
N ARG A 558 -4.43 17.13 9.17
CA ARG A 558 -4.60 18.52 9.61
C ARG A 558 -3.29 19.12 10.11
N GLU A 559 -2.55 18.41 10.95
CA GLU A 559 -1.43 18.95 11.71
C GLU A 559 -0.10 18.95 10.92
N PHE A 560 0.22 17.83 10.27
CA PHE A 560 1.55 17.58 9.72
C PHE A 560 1.60 17.65 8.18
N VAL A 561 0.50 17.33 7.51
CA VAL A 561 0.43 17.41 6.04
C VAL A 561 -0.05 18.79 5.61
N LEU A 562 -1.29 19.17 5.92
CA LEU A 562 -1.85 20.48 5.56
C LEU A 562 -1.36 21.61 6.48
N GLY A 563 -1.06 21.26 7.74
CA GLY A 563 -0.66 22.20 8.78
C GLY A 563 0.84 22.42 8.88
N SER A 564 1.22 23.12 9.95
CA SER A 564 2.60 23.48 10.26
C SER A 564 2.99 23.10 11.68
N ASN A 565 2.39 22.04 12.24
CA ASN A 565 2.71 21.56 13.57
C ASN A 565 4.19 21.15 13.63
N LYS A 566 4.91 21.62 14.64
CA LYS A 566 6.37 21.44 14.77
C LYS A 566 6.77 20.32 15.73
N THR A 567 5.83 19.53 16.25
CA THR A 567 6.13 18.40 17.13
C THR A 567 7.05 17.41 16.41
N GLY A 568 8.15 17.00 17.03
CA GLY A 568 9.22 16.19 16.44
C GLY A 568 10.28 16.97 15.68
N LEU A 569 10.18 18.31 15.57
CA LEU A 569 11.16 19.11 14.84
C LEU A 569 12.49 19.22 15.58
N VAL A 570 13.56 18.75 14.93
CA VAL A 570 14.95 19.02 15.32
C VAL A 570 15.30 20.46 14.97
N THR A 571 15.61 21.27 15.98
CA THR A 571 15.95 22.69 15.81
C THR A 571 17.00 23.15 16.81
N LYS A 572 17.47 24.39 16.69
CA LYS A 572 18.38 25.01 17.66
C LYS A 572 17.66 26.08 18.47
N ILE A 573 17.75 25.98 19.79
CA ILE A 573 17.32 27.02 20.73
C ILE A 573 18.52 27.39 21.58
N MET A 574 18.89 28.68 21.62
CA MET A 574 20.09 29.17 22.34
C MET A 574 21.36 28.37 22.00
N ASN A 575 21.53 28.04 20.72
CA ASN A 575 22.64 27.24 20.19
C ASN A 575 22.70 25.77 20.67
N GLN A 576 21.67 25.27 21.36
CA GLN A 576 21.51 23.86 21.71
C GLN A 576 20.55 23.17 20.75
N VAL A 577 20.91 21.96 20.29
CA VAL A 577 20.03 21.13 19.46
C VAL A 577 18.95 20.51 20.35
N VAL A 578 17.69 20.77 20.02
CA VAL A 578 16.51 20.28 20.75
C VAL A 578 15.51 19.65 19.78
N VAL A 579 14.70 18.72 20.28
CA VAL A 579 13.56 18.15 19.55
C VAL A 579 12.28 18.64 20.20
N LEU A 580 11.47 19.41 19.46
CA LEU A 580 10.23 19.96 19.99
C LEU A 580 9.23 18.85 20.31
N GLY A 581 8.62 18.87 21.49
CA GLY A 581 7.75 17.78 21.98
C GLY A 581 8.48 16.70 22.80
N GLY A 582 9.82 16.76 22.87
CA GLY A 582 10.64 15.82 23.64
C GLY A 582 10.81 14.46 22.96
N GLU A 583 11.63 13.60 23.55
CA GLU A 583 11.91 12.26 23.04
C GLU A 583 11.64 11.23 24.15
N VAL A 584 11.02 10.11 23.80
CA VAL A 584 10.69 9.02 24.74
C VAL A 584 11.43 7.77 24.32
N ALA A 585 12.36 7.30 25.17
CA ALA A 585 13.25 6.19 24.86
C ALA A 585 12.52 4.87 24.55
N SER A 586 11.32 4.65 25.09
CA SER A 586 10.50 3.46 24.79
C SER A 586 9.79 3.51 23.45
N LEU A 587 9.83 4.64 22.74
CA LEU A 587 9.17 4.86 21.44
C LEU A 587 10.19 4.95 20.30
N THR A 588 11.34 4.28 20.42
CA THR A 588 12.39 4.33 19.41
C THR A 588 12.63 2.98 18.75
N GLY A 589 12.79 2.96 17.43
CA GLY A 589 13.05 1.74 16.67
C GLY A 589 11.80 0.86 16.58
N ILE A 590 11.94 -0.42 16.94
CA ILE A 590 10.87 -1.42 16.85
C ILE A 590 9.97 -1.26 18.09
N ILE A 591 8.70 -0.95 17.86
CA ILE A 591 7.70 -0.75 18.91
C ILE A 591 6.78 -1.97 18.92
N PRO A 592 6.64 -2.71 20.04
CA PRO A 592 5.77 -3.88 20.09
C PRO A 592 4.32 -3.56 19.70
N GLY A 593 3.72 -4.47 18.93
CA GLY A 593 2.30 -4.41 18.59
C GLY A 593 1.40 -4.77 19.79
N PRO A 594 0.08 -4.64 19.64
CA PRO A 594 -0.87 -5.03 20.68
C PRO A 594 -0.83 -6.55 20.94
N ASP A 595 -1.11 -6.93 22.19
CA ASP A 595 -1.16 -8.35 22.58
C ASP A 595 -2.25 -9.15 21.84
N PRO A 596 -3.51 -8.64 21.70
CA PRO A 596 -4.60 -9.44 21.14
C PRO A 596 -4.51 -9.55 19.62
N ILE A 597 -4.69 -10.77 19.12
CA ILE A 597 -4.95 -11.05 17.71
C ILE A 597 -6.43 -11.42 17.56
N TYR A 598 -7.14 -10.71 16.69
CA TYR A 598 -8.57 -10.88 16.47
C TYR A 598 -8.84 -11.96 15.43
N TYR A 599 -9.80 -12.85 15.70
CA TYR A 599 -10.11 -13.97 14.83
C TYR A 599 -11.59 -14.36 14.88
N GLY A 600 -12.00 -15.22 13.95
CA GLY A 600 -13.39 -15.62 13.75
C GLY A 600 -13.97 -15.03 12.47
N ASN A 601 -15.24 -15.35 12.21
CA ASN A 601 -16.01 -14.73 11.12
C ASN A 601 -16.58 -13.40 11.61
N GLY A 602 -16.70 -12.36 10.77
CA GLY A 602 -17.01 -10.99 11.15
C GLY A 602 -18.11 -10.79 12.22
N ALA A 603 -19.16 -11.61 12.25
CA ALA A 603 -20.25 -11.55 13.26
C ALA A 603 -19.92 -12.19 14.64
N THR A 604 -18.84 -12.95 14.76
CA THR A 604 -18.40 -13.70 15.95
C THR A 604 -16.91 -13.49 16.21
N GLN A 605 -16.49 -12.22 16.31
CA GLN A 605 -15.10 -11.86 16.59
C GLN A 605 -14.72 -12.28 18.02
N SER A 606 -13.62 -13.02 18.13
CA SER A 606 -12.92 -13.31 19.39
C SER A 606 -11.51 -12.71 19.33
N SER A 607 -10.84 -12.65 20.48
CA SER A 607 -9.43 -12.22 20.54
C SER A 607 -8.60 -13.26 21.26
N PHE A 608 -7.43 -13.57 20.71
CA PHE A 608 -6.46 -14.48 21.29
C PHE A 608 -5.30 -13.70 21.89
N VAL A 609 -4.95 -14.02 23.14
CA VAL A 609 -3.82 -13.41 23.85
C VAL A 609 -2.96 -14.54 24.42
N PHE A 610 -1.68 -14.58 24.04
CA PHE A 610 -0.75 -15.55 24.61
C PHE A 610 -0.58 -15.35 26.13
N PRO A 611 -0.34 -16.44 26.90
CA PRO A 611 -0.20 -16.38 28.34
C PRO A 611 0.82 -15.33 28.80
N LYS A 612 0.50 -14.60 29.89
CA LYS A 612 1.37 -13.55 30.43
C LYS A 612 2.79 -14.06 30.75
N ALA A 613 2.94 -15.31 31.19
CA ALA A 613 4.24 -15.93 31.45
C ALA A 613 5.08 -16.04 30.17
N THR A 614 4.49 -16.48 29.06
CA THR A 614 5.14 -16.56 27.74
C THR A 614 5.62 -15.19 27.28
N ARG A 615 4.77 -14.17 27.39
CA ARG A 615 5.11 -12.79 27.00
C ARG A 615 6.21 -12.19 27.87
N THR A 616 6.18 -12.46 29.18
CA THR A 616 7.24 -12.03 30.11
C THR A 616 8.58 -12.69 29.77
N ALA A 617 8.58 -13.99 29.49
CA ALA A 617 9.78 -14.73 29.12
C ALA A 617 10.37 -14.22 27.80
N TRP A 618 9.52 -13.94 26.81
CA TRP A 618 9.94 -13.32 25.56
C TRP A 618 10.59 -11.95 25.75
N ASN A 619 9.96 -11.06 26.52
CA ASN A 619 10.53 -9.73 26.79
C ASN A 619 11.92 -9.83 27.45
N ALA A 620 12.09 -10.77 28.39
CA ALA A 620 13.38 -11.03 29.02
C ALA A 620 14.41 -11.62 28.05
N PHE A 621 13.98 -12.46 27.09
CA PHE A 621 14.82 -12.99 26.02
C PHE A 621 15.24 -11.89 25.04
N LEU A 622 14.29 -11.09 24.54
CA LEU A 622 14.54 -10.05 23.54
C LEU A 622 15.45 -8.96 24.10
N ALA A 623 15.26 -8.56 25.37
CA ALA A 623 16.14 -7.62 26.06
C ALA A 623 17.61 -8.10 26.13
N LYS A 624 17.87 -9.42 26.12
CA LYS A 624 19.22 -9.98 26.03
C LYS A 624 19.75 -10.00 24.59
N GLN A 625 18.87 -10.22 23.61
CA GLN A 625 19.24 -10.27 22.19
C GLN A 625 19.59 -8.89 21.61
N THR A 626 19.00 -7.82 22.16
CA THR A 626 19.16 -6.44 21.68
C THR A 626 20.07 -5.59 22.57
N ALA A 627 20.62 -6.16 23.65
CA ALA A 627 21.58 -5.47 24.51
C ALA A 627 22.87 -5.13 23.74
N PRO A 628 23.45 -3.92 23.90
CA PRO A 628 24.75 -3.61 23.33
C PRO A 628 25.81 -4.61 23.82
N PRO A 629 26.79 -5.03 22.99
CA PRO A 629 27.85 -5.89 23.45
C PRO A 629 28.56 -5.23 24.65
N LYS A 630 28.69 -5.95 25.76
CA LYS A 630 29.40 -5.45 26.95
C LYS A 630 30.81 -5.06 26.51
N LYS A 631 31.15 -3.77 26.61
CA LYS A 631 32.55 -3.33 26.51
C LYS A 631 33.32 -4.05 27.60
N PHE A 632 34.09 -5.06 27.23
CA PHE A 632 35.14 -5.58 28.09
C PHE A 632 36.13 -4.44 28.25
N LEU A 633 36.07 -3.75 29.39
CA LEU A 633 37.18 -2.95 29.88
C LEU A 633 38.33 -3.95 30.02
N LYS A 634 39.31 -3.87 29.11
CA LYS A 634 40.61 -4.49 29.31
C LYS A 634 41.19 -3.83 30.56
N SER A 635 41.14 -4.55 31.68
CA SER A 635 41.89 -4.25 32.89
C SER A 635 43.38 -4.40 32.64
#